data_AF-A0AAN8EQI8-F1
#
_entry.id   AF-A0AAN8EQI8-F1
#
_cell.length_a   1.000
_cell.length_b   1.000
_cell.length_c   1.000
_cell.angle_alpha   90.00
_cell.angle_beta   90.00
_cell.angle_gamma   90.00
#
_symmetry.space_group_name_H-M   'P 1'
#
loop_
_entity.id
_entity.type
_entity.pdbx_description
1 polymer ?
#
loop_
_entity_poly.entity_id
_entity_poly.type
_entity_poly.pdbx_seq_one_letter_code
_entity_poly.pdbx_strand_id
1 'polypeptide(L)'
;MYFYGYSNIRQDIYEMLGKPADNMLTRLIGPTAPLWGFCWKFISPTVGILITIFMLMRSELTVEHRSKIYRYPQWAVYFGYFLSLVPLVPIPVYFVVNAVKWTKEGSPLSSMFTIQPSLVSYNRVNGLAEFGIRPKDYEGEFTTSYASSSASTSVPSDITSPEALSS
;
A
#
# COMPACT_ATOMS: atom_id res chain seq x y z
N MET A 1 -5.10 5.55 5.72
CA MET A 1 -6.44 5.75 5.12
C MET A 1 -6.72 7.19 4.72
N TYR A 2 -6.43 8.17 5.57
CA TYR A 2 -6.60 9.59 5.24
C TYR A 2 -5.70 10.05 4.08
N PHE A 3 -4.43 9.61 4.05
CA PHE A 3 -3.49 9.96 2.98
C PHE A 3 -3.61 9.07 1.74
N TYR A 4 -3.73 7.75 1.92
CA TYR A 4 -3.80 6.79 0.80
C TYR A 4 -5.19 6.67 0.15
N GLY A 5 -6.27 7.06 0.84
CA GLY A 5 -7.65 6.96 0.33
C GLY A 5 -8.28 5.57 0.46
N TYR A 6 -9.56 5.49 0.83
CA TYR A 6 -10.25 4.20 1.01
C TYR A 6 -10.51 3.45 -0.31
N SER A 7 -10.83 4.18 -1.38
CA SER A 7 -11.07 3.61 -2.71
C SER A 7 -9.86 2.84 -3.23
N ASN A 8 -8.65 3.36 -3.00
CA ASN A 8 -7.41 2.71 -3.41
C ASN A 8 -7.18 1.40 -2.65
N ILE A 9 -7.39 1.39 -1.32
CA ILE A 9 -7.28 0.15 -0.50
C ILE A 9 -8.29 -0.89 -0.96
N ARG A 10 -9.53 -0.47 -1.22
CA ARG A 10 -10.58 -1.36 -1.69
C ARG A 10 -10.22 -2.00 -3.03
N GLN A 11 -9.62 -1.22 -3.93
CA GLN A 11 -9.16 -1.73 -5.22
C GLN A 11 -7.99 -2.72 -5.06
N ASP A 12 -7.02 -2.44 -4.19
CA ASP A 12 -5.93 -3.38 -3.91
C ASP A 12 -6.46 -4.69 -3.31
N ILE A 13 -7.46 -4.62 -2.42
CA ILE A 13 -8.14 -5.81 -1.88
C ILE A 13 -8.81 -6.62 -2.99
N TYR A 14 -9.41 -5.97 -3.99
CA TYR A 14 -9.99 -6.65 -5.15
C TYR A 14 -8.95 -7.30 -6.04
N GLU A 15 -7.80 -6.67 -6.23
CA GLU A 15 -6.69 -7.22 -7.02
C GLU A 15 -6.07 -8.44 -6.31
N MET A 16 -6.00 -8.44 -4.97
CA MET A 16 -5.41 -9.54 -4.19
C MET A 16 -6.36 -10.71 -3.93
N LEU A 17 -7.62 -10.42 -3.59
CA LEU A 17 -8.60 -11.44 -3.14
C LEU A 17 -9.68 -11.74 -4.18
N GLY A 18 -9.70 -11.00 -5.29
CA GLY A 18 -10.73 -11.11 -6.33
C GLY A 18 -12.03 -10.38 -5.98
N LYS A 19 -12.99 -10.42 -6.90
CA LYS A 19 -14.33 -9.85 -6.70
C LYS A 19 -15.08 -10.67 -5.63
N PRO A 20 -15.65 -10.05 -4.59
CA PRO A 20 -16.39 -10.76 -3.56
C PRO A 20 -17.65 -11.38 -4.18
N ALA A 21 -18.05 -12.56 -3.69
CA ALA A 21 -19.31 -13.19 -4.08
C ALA A 21 -20.49 -12.25 -3.80
N ASP A 22 -21.46 -12.19 -4.74
CA ASP A 22 -22.64 -11.29 -4.71
C ASP A 22 -23.72 -11.71 -3.70
N ASN A 23 -23.28 -12.22 -2.54
CA ASN A 23 -24.17 -12.53 -1.44
C ASN A 23 -24.32 -11.29 -0.56
N MET A 24 -25.55 -10.95 -0.14
CA MET A 24 -25.81 -9.77 0.70
C MET A 24 -24.99 -9.77 2.01
N LEU A 25 -24.75 -10.96 2.58
CA LEU A 25 -23.99 -11.12 3.81
C LEU A 25 -22.49 -10.85 3.60
N THR A 26 -21.95 -11.24 2.44
CA THR A 26 -20.58 -10.90 2.01
C THR A 26 -20.44 -9.41 1.72
N ARG A 27 -21.50 -8.74 1.27
CA ARG A 27 -21.50 -7.28 1.07
C ARG A 27 -21.47 -6.49 2.37
N LEU A 28 -21.99 -7.07 3.47
CA LEU A 28 -22.06 -6.42 4.78
C LEU A 28 -20.86 -6.76 5.69
N ILE A 29 -20.38 -8.01 5.68
CA ILE A 29 -19.31 -8.50 6.58
C ILE A 29 -18.01 -8.83 5.81
N GLY A 30 -18.05 -8.80 4.48
CA GLY A 30 -16.87 -9.13 3.68
C GLY A 30 -15.70 -8.17 3.88
N PRO A 31 -14.49 -8.58 3.45
CA PRO A 31 -13.25 -7.81 3.60
C PRO A 31 -13.30 -6.44 2.91
N THR A 32 -14.27 -6.23 2.00
CA THR A 32 -14.48 -4.98 1.28
C THR A 32 -15.71 -4.19 1.73
N ALA A 33 -16.34 -4.58 2.83
CA ALA A 33 -17.50 -3.88 3.36
C ALA A 33 -17.14 -2.46 3.83
N PRO A 34 -18.03 -1.46 3.65
CA PRO A 34 -17.79 -0.09 4.11
C PRO A 34 -17.61 0.02 5.63
N LEU A 35 -18.16 -0.92 6.39
CA LEU A 35 -17.98 -1.03 7.84
C LEU A 35 -16.51 -1.26 8.22
N TRP A 36 -15.80 -2.08 7.44
CA TRP A 36 -14.38 -2.33 7.66
C TRP A 36 -13.55 -1.06 7.45
N GLY A 37 -13.90 -0.30 6.40
CA GLY A 37 -13.30 1.01 6.16
C GLY A 37 -13.55 2.01 7.30
N PHE A 38 -14.79 2.06 7.82
CA PHE A 38 -15.12 2.92 8.96
C PHE A 38 -14.37 2.50 10.24
N CYS A 39 -14.28 1.19 10.50
CA CYS A 39 -13.54 0.65 11.64
C CYS A 39 -12.07 1.05 11.60
N TRP A 40 -11.43 0.94 10.46
CA TRP A 40 -10.01 1.30 10.32
C TRP A 40 -9.78 2.82 10.33
N LYS A 41 -10.76 3.61 9.87
CA LYS A 41 -10.65 5.07 9.85
C LYS A 41 -10.89 5.73 11.21
N PHE A 42 -11.80 5.19 12.01
CA PHE A 42 -12.26 5.84 13.24
C PHE A 42 -12.13 4.97 14.48
N ILE A 43 -12.54 3.70 14.42
CA ILE A 43 -12.55 2.83 15.61
C ILE A 43 -11.11 2.53 16.06
N SER A 44 -10.25 2.12 15.14
CA SER A 44 -8.85 1.78 15.45
C SER A 44 -8.07 2.94 16.08
N PRO A 45 -8.05 4.17 15.51
CA PRO A 45 -7.35 5.28 16.16
C PRO A 45 -8.00 5.70 17.48
N THR A 46 -9.33 5.65 17.58
CA THR A 46 -10.04 6.01 18.83
C THR A 46 -9.71 5.05 19.96
N VAL A 47 -9.75 3.74 19.70
CA VAL A 47 -9.39 2.70 20.67
C VAL A 47 -7.92 2.84 21.07
N GLY A 48 -7.03 3.10 20.11
CA GLY A 48 -5.62 3.35 20.39
C GLY A 48 -5.41 4.54 21.36
N ILE A 49 -6.02 5.69 21.05
CA ILE A 49 -5.96 6.89 21.90
C ILE A 49 -6.51 6.61 23.29
N LEU A 50 -7.67 5.93 23.38
CA LEU A 50 -8.31 5.60 24.64
C LEU A 50 -7.44 4.68 25.51
N ILE A 51 -6.81 3.67 24.93
CA ILE A 51 -5.87 2.80 25.65
C ILE A 51 -4.65 3.59 26.12
N THR A 52 -4.09 4.47 25.27
CA THR A 52 -2.96 5.32 25.66
C THR A 52 -3.32 6.24 26.82
N ILE A 53 -4.51 6.88 26.80
CA ILE A 53 -4.99 7.72 27.90
C ILE A 53 -5.13 6.91 29.18
N PHE A 54 -5.77 5.75 29.14
CA PHE A 54 -5.91 4.90 30.32
C PHE A 54 -4.56 4.41 30.86
N MET A 55 -3.60 4.14 29.97
CA MET A 55 -2.25 3.77 30.36
C MET A 55 -1.50 4.92 31.02
N LEU A 56 -1.68 6.17 30.57
CA LEU A 56 -1.08 7.36 31.18
C LEU A 56 -1.74 7.74 32.51
N MET A 57 -3.05 7.54 32.64
CA MET A 57 -3.78 7.79 33.89
C MET A 57 -3.42 6.78 35.00
N ARG A 58 -2.88 5.61 34.63
CA ARG A 58 -2.42 4.61 35.60
C ARG A 58 -1.15 5.11 36.29
N SER A 59 -1.31 5.73 37.45
CA SER A 59 -0.24 6.41 38.19
C SER A 59 0.71 5.50 38.96
N GLU A 60 0.31 4.28 39.32
CA GLU A 60 1.16 3.37 40.10
C GLU A 60 1.39 2.04 39.36
N LEU A 61 2.66 1.77 39.00
CA LEU A 61 3.13 0.43 38.67
C LEU A 61 3.36 -0.33 39.98
N THR A 62 2.26 -0.74 40.62
CA THR A 62 2.31 -1.71 41.71
C THR A 62 2.14 -3.10 41.14
N VAL A 63 3.02 -4.01 41.55
CA VAL A 63 2.87 -5.44 41.29
C VAL A 63 2.54 -6.08 42.62
N GLU A 64 1.37 -6.69 42.72
CA GLU A 64 1.02 -7.52 43.87
C GLU A 64 1.75 -8.85 43.75
N HIS A 65 2.65 -9.11 44.69
CA HIS A 65 3.31 -10.42 44.78
C HIS A 65 3.00 -11.02 46.15
N ARG A 66 2.27 -12.14 46.14
CA ARG A 66 1.96 -12.98 47.33
C ARG A 66 1.62 -12.15 48.58
N SER A 67 0.61 -11.29 48.48
CA SER A 67 0.05 -10.50 49.58
C SER A 67 0.89 -9.28 50.04
N LYS A 68 1.92 -8.87 49.28
CA LYS A 68 2.62 -7.60 49.49
C LYS A 68 2.57 -6.74 48.23
N ILE A 69 2.24 -5.46 48.42
CA ILE A 69 2.27 -4.44 47.38
C ILE A 69 3.73 -3.99 47.22
N TYR A 70 4.39 -4.42 46.15
CA TYR A 70 5.72 -3.93 45.81
C TYR A 70 5.59 -2.68 44.94
N ARG A 71 6.13 -1.55 45.43
CA ARG A 71 6.24 -0.30 44.69
C ARG A 71 7.58 -0.24 43.98
N TYR A 72 7.56 -0.07 42.66
CA TYR A 72 8.78 0.11 41.90
C TYR A 72 9.47 1.44 42.29
N PRO A 73 10.81 1.44 42.38
CA PRO A 73 11.55 2.69 42.57
C PRO A 73 11.42 3.58 41.33
N GLN A 74 11.42 4.90 41.55
CA GLN A 74 11.16 5.89 40.49
C GLN A 74 12.11 5.79 39.29
N TRP A 75 13.39 5.45 39.53
CA TRP A 75 14.36 5.27 38.44
C TRP A 75 13.98 4.13 37.49
N ALA A 76 13.39 3.05 38.00
CA ALA A 76 12.97 1.91 37.18
C ALA A 76 11.75 2.26 36.33
N VAL A 77 10.87 3.13 36.85
CA VAL A 77 9.74 3.68 36.10
C VAL A 77 10.23 4.53 34.93
N TYR A 78 11.16 5.47 35.17
CA TYR A 78 11.75 6.28 34.10
C TYR A 78 12.50 5.44 33.07
N PHE A 79 13.22 4.41 33.52
CA PHE A 79 13.89 3.48 32.63
C PHE A 79 12.90 2.69 31.76
N GLY A 80 11.77 2.26 32.32
CA GLY A 80 10.70 1.62 31.57
C GLY A 80 10.12 2.53 30.50
N TYR A 81 9.87 3.80 30.82
CA TYR A 81 9.42 4.79 29.83
C TYR A 81 10.47 5.03 28.74
N PHE A 82 11.75 5.13 29.11
CA PHE A 82 12.84 5.24 28.14
C PHE A 82 12.86 4.04 27.19
N LEU A 83 12.79 2.82 27.71
CA LEU A 83 12.76 1.59 26.91
C LEU A 83 11.56 1.55 25.95
N SER A 84 10.40 2.06 26.40
CA SER A 84 9.19 2.14 25.58
C SER A 84 9.31 3.12 24.41
N LEU A 85 10.16 4.15 24.53
CA LEU A 85 10.39 5.15 23.48
C LEU A 85 11.45 4.70 22.47
N VAL A 86 12.36 3.79 22.82
CA VAL A 86 13.41 3.29 21.92
C VAL A 86 12.88 2.84 20.55
N PRO A 87 11.82 2.01 20.44
CA PRO A 87 11.29 1.63 19.13
C PRO A 87 10.52 2.76 18.42
N LEU A 88 10.12 3.81 19.14
CA LEU A 88 9.38 4.94 18.59
C LEU A 88 10.31 6.00 17.99
N VAL A 89 11.50 6.21 18.56
CA VAL A 89 12.48 7.23 18.16
C VAL A 89 12.93 7.15 16.69
N PRO A 90 13.14 5.97 16.08
CA PRO A 90 13.54 5.88 14.67
C PRO A 90 12.56 6.57 13.72
N ILE A 91 11.25 6.54 14.01
CA ILE A 91 10.21 7.10 13.12
C ILE A 91 10.42 8.61 12.87
N PRO A 92 10.44 9.49 13.90
CA PRO A 92 10.71 10.90 13.70
C PRO A 92 12.14 11.17 13.22
N VAL A 93 13.14 10.38 13.62
CA VAL A 93 14.53 10.56 13.15
C VAL A 93 14.61 10.38 11.63
N TYR A 94 14.08 9.28 11.09
CA TYR A 94 14.05 9.05 9.65
C TYR A 94 13.20 10.10 8.93
N PHE A 95 12.09 10.54 9.53
CA PHE A 95 11.27 11.61 8.97
C PHE A 95 12.06 12.91 8.84
N VAL A 96 12.78 13.34 9.88
CA VAL A 96 13.57 14.58 9.89
C VAL A 96 14.76 14.48 8.93
N VAL A 97 15.50 13.38 8.95
CA VAL A 97 16.63 13.16 8.02
C VAL A 97 16.16 13.27 6.57
N ASN A 98 15.05 12.63 6.24
CA ASN A 98 14.44 12.73 4.92
C ASN A 98 13.97 14.16 4.64
N ALA A 99 13.20 14.79 5.53
CA ALA A 99 12.72 16.16 5.34
C ALA A 99 13.85 17.18 5.08
N VAL A 100 14.98 17.06 5.79
CA VAL A 100 16.17 17.89 5.58
C VAL A 100 16.80 17.62 4.22
N LYS A 101 16.95 16.35 3.83
CA LYS A 101 17.48 15.97 2.51
C LYS A 101 16.61 16.55 1.38
N TRP A 102 15.30 16.40 1.48
CA TRP A 102 14.34 16.92 0.50
C TRP A 102 14.34 18.45 0.39
N THR A 103 14.47 19.14 1.53
CA THR A 103 14.56 20.61 1.56
C THR A 103 15.84 21.10 0.89
N LYS A 104 16.96 20.38 1.04
CA LYS A 104 18.22 20.68 0.36
C LYS A 104 18.17 20.43 -1.14
N GLU A 105 17.36 19.48 -1.59
CA GLU A 105 17.14 19.14 -3.00
C GLU A 105 16.07 20.01 -3.68
N GLY A 106 15.45 20.96 -2.96
CA GLY A 106 14.47 21.90 -3.49
C GLY A 106 13.13 21.27 -3.89
N SER A 107 12.87 20.03 -3.46
CA SER A 107 11.66 19.28 -3.81
C SER A 107 10.54 19.55 -2.80
N PRO A 108 9.26 19.58 -3.24
CA PRO A 108 8.15 19.86 -2.34
C PRO A 108 7.96 18.73 -1.32
N LEU A 109 7.68 19.08 -0.05
CA LEU A 109 7.43 18.11 1.02
C LEU A 109 6.24 17.18 0.75
N SER A 110 5.33 17.58 -0.14
CA SER A 110 4.21 16.73 -0.59
C SER A 110 4.68 15.47 -1.30
N SER A 111 5.81 15.50 -2.00
CA SER A 111 6.40 14.34 -2.68
C SER A 111 6.91 13.28 -1.70
N MET A 112 7.14 13.63 -0.43
CA MET A 112 7.53 12.66 0.60
C MET A 112 6.36 11.75 1.00
N PHE A 113 5.13 12.23 0.85
CA PHE A 113 3.91 11.46 1.08
C PHE A 113 3.39 10.78 -0.19
N THR A 114 4.12 10.92 -1.30
CA THR A 114 3.86 10.14 -2.51
C THR A 114 4.23 8.68 -2.28
N ILE A 115 3.40 7.78 -2.80
CA ILE A 115 3.60 6.33 -2.74
C ILE A 115 4.91 5.96 -3.45
N GLN A 116 5.54 4.85 -3.07
CA GLN A 116 6.75 4.40 -3.78
C GLN A 116 6.42 4.05 -5.25
N PRO A 117 7.27 4.46 -6.21
CA PRO A 117 7.06 4.21 -7.64
C PRO A 117 7.08 2.72 -8.03
N SER A 118 7.59 1.85 -7.15
CA SER A 118 7.61 0.40 -7.36
C SER A 118 6.25 -0.28 -7.19
N LEU A 119 5.26 0.40 -6.61
CA LEU A 119 3.94 -0.17 -6.35
C LEU A 119 3.03 -0.03 -7.57
N VAL A 120 2.29 -1.10 -7.91
CA VAL A 120 1.32 -1.12 -9.03
C VAL A 120 0.28 0.01 -8.89
N SER A 121 -0.06 0.39 -7.66
CA SER A 121 -1.01 1.47 -7.37
C SER A 121 -0.44 2.89 -7.58
N TYR A 122 0.87 3.07 -7.78
CA TYR A 122 1.52 4.37 -7.94
C TYR A 122 0.95 5.18 -9.11
N ASN A 123 0.83 4.55 -10.27
CA ASN A 123 0.33 5.19 -11.49
C ASN A 123 -1.13 5.65 -11.34
N ARG A 124 -1.92 4.92 -10.55
CA ARG A 124 -3.32 5.22 -10.26
C ARG A 124 -3.47 6.40 -9.30
N VAL A 125 -2.68 6.44 -8.23
CA VAL A 125 -2.82 7.48 -7.19
C VAL A 125 -2.23 8.83 -7.62
N ASN A 126 -1.16 8.82 -8.42
CA ASN A 126 -0.54 10.06 -8.90
C ASN A 126 -1.18 10.61 -10.20
N GLY A 127 -2.23 9.97 -10.71
CA GLY A 127 -2.93 10.43 -11.92
C GLY A 127 -2.10 10.34 -13.21
N LEU A 128 -0.95 9.65 -13.20
CA LEU A 128 -0.12 9.39 -14.38
C LEU A 128 -0.77 8.40 -15.34
N ALA A 129 -1.76 7.65 -14.87
CA ALA A 129 -2.64 6.84 -15.71
C ALA A 129 -3.72 7.73 -16.36
N GLU A 130 -3.36 8.48 -17.41
CA GLU A 130 -4.34 9.00 -18.38
C GLU A 130 -5.04 7.85 -19.13
N PHE A 131 -4.40 6.68 -19.15
CA PHE A 131 -4.99 5.38 -19.48
C PHE A 131 -5.06 4.52 -18.23
N GLY A 132 -6.05 4.81 -17.37
CA GLY A 132 -6.51 3.82 -16.40
C GLY A 132 -6.91 2.56 -17.16
N ILE A 133 -6.31 1.42 -16.84
CA ILE A 133 -6.92 0.13 -17.15
C ILE A 133 -8.33 0.20 -16.59
N ARG A 134 -9.33 0.24 -17.48
CA ARG A 134 -10.72 0.27 -17.04
C ARG A 134 -11.03 -1.13 -16.54
N PRO A 135 -11.80 -1.29 -15.46
CA PRO A 135 -12.18 -2.63 -14.96
C PRO A 135 -12.96 -3.50 -15.97
N LYS A 136 -13.22 -3.00 -17.19
CA LYS A 136 -13.78 -3.76 -18.32
C LYS A 136 -12.73 -4.56 -19.10
N ASP A 137 -11.44 -4.25 -18.93
CA ASP A 137 -10.33 -4.86 -19.69
C ASP A 137 -9.88 -6.21 -19.09
N TYR A 138 -10.47 -6.64 -17.97
CA TYR A 138 -10.28 -7.97 -17.38
C TYR A 138 -11.25 -9.03 -17.92
N GLU A 139 -12.29 -8.63 -18.67
CA GLU A 139 -13.25 -9.54 -19.27
C GLU A 139 -13.11 -9.54 -20.79
N GLY A 140 -12.08 -10.21 -21.30
CA GLY A 140 -11.96 -10.45 -22.74
C GLY A 140 -10.57 -10.79 -23.22
N GLU A 141 -10.05 -11.96 -22.83
CA GLU A 141 -9.25 -12.86 -23.69
C GLU A 141 -8.73 -14.04 -22.85
N PHE A 142 -9.65 -14.93 -22.48
CA PHE A 142 -9.30 -16.33 -22.23
C PHE A 142 -9.83 -17.16 -23.41
N THR A 143 -9.34 -16.88 -24.61
CA THR A 143 -9.43 -17.80 -25.75
C THR A 143 -8.22 -17.57 -26.63
N THR A 144 -7.09 -18.18 -26.29
CA THR A 144 -6.13 -18.55 -27.32
C THR A 144 -6.06 -20.06 -27.33
N SER A 145 -6.92 -20.61 -28.18
CA SER A 145 -6.82 -21.93 -28.75
C SER A 145 -5.36 -22.23 -29.12
N TYR A 146 -4.85 -23.34 -28.60
CA TYR A 146 -3.77 -24.08 -29.25
C TYR A 146 -4.28 -24.55 -30.62
N ALA A 147 -4.15 -23.70 -31.63
CA ALA A 147 -4.32 -24.06 -33.01
C ALA A 147 -3.00 -23.79 -33.72
N SER A 148 -2.22 -24.86 -33.85
CA SER A 148 -1.13 -24.95 -34.82
C SER A 148 -1.59 -24.45 -36.18
N SER A 149 -0.87 -23.49 -36.75
CA SER A 149 -0.84 -23.28 -38.20
C SER A 149 0.50 -22.70 -38.57
N SER A 150 1.41 -23.63 -38.87
CA SER A 150 2.53 -23.44 -39.77
C SER A 150 2.05 -22.83 -41.09
N ALA A 151 2.55 -21.64 -41.43
CA ALA A 151 2.46 -21.11 -42.79
C ALA A 151 3.75 -20.35 -43.13
N SER A 152 4.48 -20.98 -44.04
CA SER A 152 5.62 -20.52 -44.84
C SER A 152 5.58 -19.04 -45.23
N THR A 153 6.68 -18.33 -44.99
CA THR A 153 6.97 -17.04 -45.63
C THR A 153 7.76 -17.29 -46.92
N SER A 154 7.12 -17.09 -48.07
CA SER A 154 7.76 -16.94 -49.38
C SER A 154 8.19 -15.48 -49.57
N VAL A 155 9.43 -15.29 -50.02
CA VAL A 155 10.04 -14.00 -50.36
C VAL A 155 9.66 -13.61 -51.79
N PRO A 156 9.22 -12.37 -52.08
CA PRO A 156 9.15 -11.85 -53.43
C PRO A 156 10.22 -10.79 -53.67
N SER A 157 11.08 -10.99 -54.68
CA SER A 157 11.92 -9.93 -55.24
C SER A 157 12.08 -10.16 -56.74
N ASP A 158 11.26 -9.48 -57.53
CA ASP A 158 11.39 -9.42 -58.99
C ASP A 158 11.10 -7.97 -59.43
N ILE A 159 12.15 -7.21 -59.76
CA ILE A 159 12.08 -5.94 -60.48
C ILE A 159 13.26 -5.90 -61.48
N THR A 160 12.95 -6.35 -62.71
CA THR A 160 13.20 -5.68 -64.00
C THR A 160 14.65 -5.44 -64.48
N SER A 161 15.09 -6.25 -65.45
CA SER A 161 16.13 -5.93 -66.46
C SER A 161 15.69 -4.80 -67.41
N PRO A 162 16.62 -4.07 -68.04
CA PRO A 162 16.97 -4.40 -69.44
C PRO A 162 18.46 -4.16 -69.81
N GLU A 163 18.88 -4.84 -70.90
CA GLU A 163 19.80 -4.38 -71.98
C GLU A 163 21.22 -3.83 -71.60
N ALA A 164 22.34 -4.10 -72.27
CA ALA A 164 22.63 -4.69 -73.56
C ALA A 164 24.16 -4.92 -73.70
N LEU A 165 24.49 -5.91 -74.55
CA LEU A 165 25.59 -6.00 -75.53
C LEU A 165 27.09 -5.77 -75.17
N SER A 166 27.86 -6.80 -75.59
CA SER A 166 29.17 -6.77 -76.27
C SER A 166 30.38 -6.32 -75.43
N SER A 167 31.52 -7.01 -75.43
CA SER A 167 32.15 -7.85 -76.46
C SER A 167 33.11 -8.83 -75.79
#